data_AF-A0A383WFP9-F1
#
_entry.id   AF-A0A383WFP9-F1
#
_cell.length_a   1.000
_cell.length_b   1.000
_cell.length_c   1.000
_cell.angle_alpha   90.00
_cell.angle_beta   90.00
_cell.angle_gamma   90.00
#
_symmetry.space_group_name_H-M   'P 1'
#
loop_
_entity.id
_entity.type
_entity.pdbx_description
1 polymer ?
#
loop_
_entity_poly.entity_id
_entity_poly.type
_entity_poly.pdbx_seq_one_letter_code
_entity_poly.pdbx_strand_id
1 'polypeptide(L)'
;MLVHAVDDVGHAVSELCNLPETFAEAAPAGEHATLFSEGSSDEFDWELFDVGELGDSAGKGGSPGAKQRLQAALAARLRGRMSPRRILLRDKLAFLLGSCQLWSVAYWLGWSPSTFYKMYTAQVLVLLAARWALYRAKRWHYYLLDFCYFANLLLLGHLWVAPRSALLSKVTHAFNTGPLAWSTVAFRNSMVYHDLDKVTSVFLHLGPACVSWTLRWHPDSSRFGLPPDAPAAERQAWDSATLMQLVGVPLLFYAAWAVAYYLKIFVVSAERIRQRGYVTLFTYVTTTTKGVYAAIAKRVPRQYRPQVYLFLHMCFCATTAAFSWLAWRSFALHTGLLAAMGAVSMWHGASYYFEVFAKRYLAELAKGSSADEAAQ
;
A
#
# COMPACT_ATOMS: atom_id res chain seq x y z
N MET A 1 -25.76 10.34 16.13
CA MET A 1 -24.81 9.26 16.51
C MET A 1 -23.48 9.33 15.75
N LEU A 2 -23.45 9.51 14.42
CA LEU A 2 -22.18 9.64 13.68
C LEU A 2 -21.42 10.95 13.95
N VAL A 3 -22.13 12.05 14.23
CA VAL A 3 -21.52 13.37 14.53
C VAL A 3 -20.83 13.38 15.90
N HIS A 4 -21.47 12.82 16.92
CA HIS A 4 -20.87 12.69 18.27
C HIS A 4 -19.60 11.83 18.30
N ALA A 5 -19.50 10.80 17.44
CA ALA A 5 -18.29 9.98 17.36
C ALA A 5 -17.11 10.70 16.68
N VAL A 6 -17.36 11.73 15.88
CA VAL A 6 -16.32 12.56 15.24
C VAL A 6 -15.85 13.65 16.21
N ASP A 7 -16.76 14.20 17.01
CA ASP A 7 -16.43 15.20 18.04
C ASP A 7 -15.60 14.61 19.18
N ASP A 8 -15.88 13.38 19.62
CA ASP A 8 -15.10 12.69 20.66
C ASP A 8 -13.66 12.37 20.22
N VAL A 9 -13.45 12.11 18.91
CA VAL A 9 -12.12 11.91 18.33
C VAL A 9 -11.39 13.25 18.19
N GLY A 10 -12.09 14.33 17.86
CA GLY A 10 -11.53 15.68 17.83
C GLY A 10 -11.06 16.18 19.20
N HIS A 11 -11.84 15.91 20.25
CA HIS A 11 -11.51 16.33 21.62
C HIS A 11 -10.31 15.58 22.20
N ALA A 12 -10.18 14.27 21.92
CA ALA A 12 -9.04 13.46 22.34
C ALA A 12 -7.73 13.84 21.64
N VAL A 13 -7.81 14.38 20.41
CA VAL A 13 -6.63 14.85 19.66
C VAL A 13 -6.17 16.23 20.15
N SER A 14 -7.08 17.08 20.62
CA SER A 14 -6.78 18.40 21.20
C SER A 14 -5.99 18.30 22.52
N GLU A 15 -6.35 17.35 23.41
CA GLU A 15 -5.63 17.15 24.67
C GLU A 15 -4.19 16.61 24.49
N LEU A 16 -3.93 15.87 23.40
CA LEU A 16 -2.60 15.33 23.09
C LEU A 16 -1.58 16.41 22.65
N CYS A 17 -2.02 17.61 22.30
CA CYS A 17 -1.15 18.68 21.80
C CYS A 17 -0.62 19.64 22.90
N ASN A 18 -1.14 19.59 24.13
CA ASN A 18 -0.90 20.62 25.16
C ASN A 18 -0.27 20.10 26.46
N LEU A 19 0.81 19.31 26.41
CA LEU A 19 1.57 18.95 27.63
C LEU A 19 2.93 19.68 27.69
N PRO A 20 3.25 20.36 28.81
CA PRO A 20 4.48 21.14 28.95
C PRO A 20 5.71 20.23 29.13
N GLU A 21 6.77 20.55 28.38
CA GLU A 21 8.09 19.90 28.44
C GLU A 21 8.87 20.40 29.67
N THR A 22 8.98 19.63 30.75
CA THR A 22 10.09 19.79 31.72
C THR A 22 10.50 18.49 32.39
N PHE A 23 11.81 18.39 32.57
CA PHE A 23 12.62 17.50 33.42
C PHE A 23 13.34 16.31 32.77
N ALA A 24 14.66 16.39 32.95
CA ALA A 24 15.75 15.54 32.47
C ALA A 24 16.34 14.73 33.65
N GLU A 25 17.32 13.88 33.31
CA GLU A 25 18.20 13.04 34.17
C GLU A 25 17.58 11.71 34.65
N ALA A 26 18.25 10.55 34.65
CA ALA A 26 19.60 10.11 34.27
C ALA A 26 19.54 8.61 33.88
N ALA A 27 20.55 8.10 33.17
CA ALA A 27 20.72 6.67 32.86
C ALA A 27 22.02 6.14 33.48
N PRO A 28 22.11 4.82 33.72
CA PRO A 28 23.38 4.10 33.54
C PRO A 28 23.24 2.83 32.67
N ALA A 29 24.42 2.29 32.33
CA ALA A 29 24.77 1.42 31.21
C ALA A 29 25.04 -0.06 31.59
N GLY A 30 25.27 -0.90 30.57
CA GLY A 30 25.92 -2.23 30.60
C GLY A 30 24.98 -3.42 30.30
N GLU A 31 25.33 -4.53 29.66
CA GLU A 31 26.48 -4.99 28.86
C GLU A 31 26.05 -6.31 28.15
N HIS A 32 26.75 -6.65 27.05
CA HIS A 32 26.96 -7.94 26.34
C HIS A 32 26.07 -9.20 26.54
N ALA A 33 25.68 -9.84 25.43
CA ALA A 33 26.01 -11.25 25.14
C ALA A 33 25.65 -11.68 23.69
N THR A 34 26.62 -12.29 23.04
CA THR A 34 26.59 -13.01 21.75
C THR A 34 25.92 -14.38 21.88
N LEU A 35 25.23 -14.88 20.84
CA LEU A 35 25.16 -16.32 20.52
C LEU A 35 24.81 -16.52 19.03
N PHE A 36 25.71 -17.19 18.31
CA PHE A 36 25.51 -17.79 16.99
C PHE A 36 25.05 -19.25 17.17
N SER A 37 24.07 -19.67 16.38
CA SER A 37 23.70 -21.06 16.00
C SER A 37 22.34 -20.94 15.29
N GLU A 38 21.96 -21.58 14.19
CA GLU A 38 22.48 -22.62 13.30
C GLU A 38 21.60 -22.50 12.02
N GLY A 39 22.11 -22.91 10.87
CA GLY A 39 21.35 -22.87 9.62
C GLY A 39 20.31 -24.00 9.55
N SER A 40 19.07 -23.66 9.17
CA SER A 40 18.10 -24.62 8.64
C SER A 40 17.36 -24.03 7.42
N SER A 41 17.18 -24.93 6.46
CA SER A 41 16.44 -24.87 5.18
C SER A 41 15.43 -23.75 4.96
N ASP A 42 15.54 -23.05 3.82
CA ASP A 42 14.49 -22.43 2.98
C ASP A 42 13.18 -21.91 3.63
N GLU A 43 13.23 -21.42 4.87
CA GLU A 43 12.07 -20.79 5.50
C GLU A 43 12.02 -19.31 5.10
N PHE A 44 10.95 -18.93 4.39
CA PHE A 44 10.73 -17.56 3.95
C PHE A 44 10.30 -16.72 5.16
N ASP A 45 11.11 -15.72 5.53
CA ASP A 45 10.87 -14.82 6.66
C ASP A 45 9.66 -13.92 6.39
N TRP A 46 8.54 -14.30 6.99
CA TRP A 46 7.26 -13.58 6.91
C TRP A 46 7.18 -12.36 7.84
N GLU A 47 8.07 -12.23 8.83
CA GLU A 47 8.07 -11.08 9.75
C GLU A 47 8.51 -9.79 9.04
N LEU A 48 9.35 -9.92 8.01
CA LEU A 48 9.77 -8.81 7.15
C LEU A 48 8.62 -8.17 6.33
N PHE A 49 7.47 -8.86 6.23
CA PHE A 49 6.32 -8.46 5.40
C PHE A 49 5.18 -7.79 6.19
N ASP A 50 5.32 -7.66 7.51
CA ASP A 50 4.45 -6.79 8.29
C ASP A 50 4.96 -5.35 8.17
N VAL A 51 4.31 -4.57 7.28
CA VAL A 51 4.59 -3.12 7.18
C VAL A 51 4.47 -2.47 8.57
N GLY A 52 3.63 -3.06 9.45
CA GLY A 52 3.51 -2.77 10.89
C GLY A 52 4.82 -2.67 11.67
N GLU A 53 5.80 -3.54 11.38
CA GLU A 53 7.02 -3.73 12.19
C GLU A 53 8.29 -3.14 11.57
N LEU A 54 8.23 -2.65 10.34
CA LEU A 54 9.36 -1.92 9.72
C LEU A 54 9.70 -0.60 10.42
N GLY A 55 8.74 -0.05 11.18
CA GLY A 55 9.00 1.08 12.08
C GLY A 55 9.97 0.74 13.21
N ASP A 56 10.02 -0.53 13.64
CA ASP A 56 10.87 -0.99 14.74
C ASP A 56 12.21 -1.57 14.24
N SER A 57 12.27 -2.05 12.99
CA SER A 57 13.49 -2.66 12.40
C SER A 57 14.36 -1.73 11.55
N ALA A 58 13.84 -0.58 11.07
CA ALA A 58 14.61 0.40 10.28
C ALA A 58 15.63 1.23 11.09
N GLY A 59 15.83 0.93 12.39
CA GLY A 59 16.65 1.69 13.31
C GLY A 59 17.92 1.00 13.84
N LYS A 60 18.32 -0.18 13.33
CA LYS A 60 19.48 -0.93 13.88
C LYS A 60 20.88 -0.33 13.57
N GLY A 61 20.96 0.99 13.31
CA GLY A 61 22.20 1.70 12.98
C GLY A 61 22.50 2.93 13.85
N GLY A 62 21.70 3.23 14.87
CA GLY A 62 21.98 4.33 15.80
C GLY A 62 21.10 4.21 17.04
N SER A 63 21.67 4.47 18.22
CA SER A 63 20.91 4.46 19.48
C SER A 63 19.68 5.36 19.35
N PRO A 64 18.45 4.86 19.54
CA PRO A 64 17.25 5.67 19.42
C PRO A 64 17.33 6.82 20.44
N GLY A 65 17.18 8.05 19.96
CA GLY A 65 17.24 9.24 20.82
C GLY A 65 16.19 9.17 21.94
N ALA A 66 16.45 9.83 23.07
CA ALA A 66 15.59 9.79 24.26
C ALA A 66 14.09 10.03 23.94
N LYS A 67 13.79 10.92 22.98
CA LYS A 67 12.42 11.19 22.50
C LYS A 67 11.78 10.00 21.76
N GLN A 68 12.55 9.21 21.01
CA GLN A 68 12.08 7.98 20.37
C GLN A 68 11.84 6.86 21.39
N ARG A 69 12.73 6.69 22.37
CA ARG A 69 12.54 5.72 23.46
C ARG A 69 11.31 6.05 24.31
N LEU A 70 11.12 7.33 24.63
CA LEU A 70 9.95 7.82 25.36
C LEU A 70 8.67 7.64 24.53
N GLN A 71 8.70 7.91 23.23
CA GLN A 71 7.56 7.67 22.33
C GLN A 71 7.22 6.19 22.19
N ALA A 72 8.22 5.30 22.10
CA ALA A 72 8.02 3.85 22.07
C ALA A 72 7.44 3.34 23.40
N ALA A 73 7.95 3.84 24.53
CA ALA A 73 7.42 3.52 25.86
C ALA A 73 5.99 4.04 26.06
N LEU A 74 5.67 5.26 25.59
CA LEU A 74 4.32 5.80 25.59
C LEU A 74 3.40 5.01 24.67
N ALA A 75 3.85 4.62 23.48
CA ALA A 75 3.08 3.78 22.57
C ALA A 75 2.82 2.39 23.17
N ALA A 76 3.80 1.79 23.83
CA ALA A 76 3.64 0.53 24.56
C ALA A 76 2.65 0.69 25.73
N ARG A 77 2.72 1.79 26.48
CA ARG A 77 1.81 2.10 27.60
C ARG A 77 0.39 2.44 27.12
N LEU A 78 0.25 3.05 25.94
CA LEU A 78 -1.03 3.32 25.28
C LEU A 78 -1.62 2.05 24.66
N ARG A 79 -0.81 1.14 24.10
CA ARG A 79 -1.24 -0.20 23.71
C ARG A 79 -1.73 -0.99 24.95
N GLY A 80 -1.04 -0.86 26.08
CA GLY A 80 -1.49 -1.40 27.37
C GLY A 80 -2.76 -0.73 27.93
N ARG A 81 -3.13 0.48 27.48
CA ARG A 81 -4.38 1.17 27.84
C ARG A 81 -5.57 0.81 26.96
N MET A 82 -5.35 0.21 25.78
CA MET A 82 -6.45 -0.36 25.01
C MET A 82 -6.82 -1.69 25.66
N SER A 83 -7.99 -1.74 26.30
CA SER A 83 -8.46 -3.01 26.85
C SER A 83 -8.52 -4.08 25.74
N PRO A 84 -8.15 -5.34 26.00
CA PRO A 84 -8.19 -6.41 25.00
C PRO A 84 -9.54 -6.49 24.26
N ARG A 85 -10.64 -6.17 24.96
CA ARG A 85 -11.99 -6.05 24.40
C ARG A 85 -12.11 -5.01 23.28
N ARG A 86 -11.46 -3.84 23.41
CA ARG A 86 -11.46 -2.78 22.39
C ARG A 86 -10.66 -3.17 21.16
N ILE A 87 -9.51 -3.82 21.34
CA ILE A 87 -8.69 -4.34 20.23
C ILE A 87 -9.49 -5.37 19.44
N LEU A 88 -10.07 -6.35 20.14
CA LEU A 88 -10.90 -7.37 19.52
C LEU A 88 -12.12 -6.78 18.79
N LEU A 89 -12.77 -5.77 19.39
CA LEU A 89 -13.88 -5.08 18.73
C LEU A 89 -13.44 -4.38 17.45
N ARG A 90 -12.31 -3.66 17.48
CA ARG A 90 -11.73 -3.02 16.29
C ARG A 90 -11.46 -4.05 15.19
N ASP A 91 -10.83 -5.17 15.54
CA ASP A 91 -10.44 -6.20 14.57
C ASP A 91 -11.68 -6.90 13.98
N LYS A 92 -12.72 -7.15 14.80
CA LYS A 92 -14.03 -7.65 14.33
C LYS A 92 -14.71 -6.67 13.39
N LEU A 93 -14.71 -5.39 13.72
CA LEU A 93 -15.29 -4.35 12.86
C LEU A 93 -14.52 -4.21 11.55
N ALA A 94 -13.18 -4.23 11.60
CA ALA A 94 -12.35 -4.22 10.40
C ALA A 94 -12.64 -5.44 9.52
N PHE A 95 -12.73 -6.64 10.12
CA PHE A 95 -13.09 -7.87 9.41
C PHE A 95 -14.44 -7.76 8.71
N LEU A 96 -15.47 -7.29 9.42
CA LEU A 96 -16.80 -7.08 8.87
C LEU A 96 -16.77 -6.10 7.70
N LEU A 97 -16.16 -4.92 7.91
CA LEU A 97 -16.09 -3.87 6.89
C LEU A 97 -15.29 -4.30 5.66
N GLY A 98 -14.16 -4.98 5.85
CA GLY A 98 -13.34 -5.52 4.76
C GLY A 98 -14.08 -6.59 3.97
N SER A 99 -14.84 -7.46 4.66
CA SER A 99 -15.69 -8.47 4.02
C SER A 99 -16.81 -7.81 3.22
N CYS A 100 -17.53 -6.85 3.82
CA CYS A 100 -18.58 -6.08 3.16
C CYS A 100 -18.04 -5.31 1.94
N GLN A 101 -16.81 -4.77 2.03
CA GLN A 101 -16.16 -4.11 0.90
C GLN A 101 -15.96 -5.07 -0.28
N LEU A 102 -15.40 -6.25 -0.04
CA LEU A 102 -15.19 -7.25 -1.10
C LEU A 102 -16.51 -7.63 -1.78
N TRP A 103 -17.54 -7.95 -0.99
CA TRP A 103 -18.87 -8.28 -1.50
C TRP A 103 -19.49 -7.13 -2.28
N SER A 104 -19.34 -5.89 -1.79
CA SER A 104 -19.82 -4.71 -2.49
C SER A 104 -19.13 -4.53 -3.84
N VAL A 105 -17.81 -4.72 -3.91
CA VAL A 105 -17.04 -4.66 -5.16
C VAL A 105 -17.52 -5.71 -6.16
N ALA A 106 -17.62 -6.98 -5.73
CA ALA A 106 -18.04 -8.07 -6.59
C ALA A 106 -19.49 -7.89 -7.08
N TYR A 107 -20.42 -7.56 -6.18
CA TYR A 107 -21.82 -7.33 -6.52
C TYR A 107 -21.98 -6.16 -7.49
N TRP A 108 -21.30 -5.03 -7.26
CA TRP A 108 -21.41 -3.85 -8.13
C TRP A 108 -20.87 -4.09 -9.53
N LEU A 109 -19.76 -4.84 -9.66
CA LEU A 109 -19.21 -5.25 -10.95
C LEU A 109 -20.17 -6.12 -11.75
N GLY A 110 -20.92 -7.00 -11.09
CA GLY A 110 -21.91 -7.87 -11.74
C GLY A 110 -23.23 -7.16 -12.05
N TRP A 111 -23.72 -6.31 -11.14
CA TRP A 111 -25.03 -5.67 -11.26
C TRP A 111 -25.02 -4.40 -12.12
N SER A 112 -24.06 -3.49 -11.89
CA SER A 112 -23.99 -2.18 -12.55
C SER A 112 -22.55 -1.76 -12.84
N PRO A 113 -21.84 -2.46 -13.74
CA PRO A 113 -20.44 -2.16 -14.04
C PRO A 113 -20.23 -0.73 -14.58
N SER A 114 -21.17 -0.19 -15.34
CA SER A 114 -21.10 1.18 -15.88
C SER A 114 -21.08 2.26 -14.80
N THR A 115 -21.63 1.99 -13.61
CA THR A 115 -21.62 2.94 -12.49
C THR A 115 -20.53 2.66 -11.45
N PHE A 116 -19.71 1.63 -11.65
CA PHE A 116 -18.68 1.20 -10.70
C PHE A 116 -17.70 2.31 -10.31
N TYR A 117 -17.38 3.23 -11.22
CA TYR A 117 -16.50 4.38 -10.95
C TYR A 117 -16.99 5.25 -9.79
N LYS A 118 -18.31 5.34 -9.57
CA LYS A 118 -18.90 6.10 -8.45
C LYS A 118 -18.61 5.41 -7.12
N MET A 119 -18.81 4.09 -7.07
CA MET A 119 -18.51 3.29 -5.88
C MET A 119 -17.02 3.31 -5.57
N TYR A 120 -16.17 3.10 -6.58
CA TYR A 120 -14.72 3.23 -6.44
C TYR A 120 -14.33 4.61 -5.89
N THR A 121 -14.91 5.70 -6.42
CA THR A 121 -14.64 7.05 -5.94
C THR A 121 -15.01 7.22 -4.46
N ALA A 122 -16.19 6.76 -4.05
CA ALA A 122 -16.61 6.84 -2.66
C ALA A 122 -15.65 6.07 -1.73
N GLN A 123 -15.32 4.83 -2.09
CA GLN A 123 -14.43 3.99 -1.28
C GLN A 123 -12.99 4.53 -1.25
N VAL A 124 -12.43 4.97 -2.38
CA VAL A 124 -11.05 5.45 -2.43
C VAL A 124 -10.87 6.73 -1.62
N LEU A 125 -11.86 7.63 -1.60
CA LEU A 125 -11.79 8.85 -0.78
C LEU A 125 -11.80 8.53 0.72
N VAL A 126 -12.69 7.64 1.16
CA VAL A 126 -12.74 7.19 2.56
C VAL A 126 -11.45 6.50 2.97
N LEU A 127 -10.97 5.56 2.14
CA LEU A 127 -9.77 4.80 2.42
C LEU A 127 -8.50 5.65 2.39
N LEU A 128 -8.37 6.60 1.45
CA LEU A 128 -7.24 7.53 1.42
C LEU A 128 -7.25 8.49 2.62
N ALA A 129 -8.42 8.96 3.05
CA ALA A 129 -8.53 9.79 4.25
C ALA A 129 -8.10 9.01 5.51
N ALA A 130 -8.62 7.78 5.68
CA ALA A 130 -8.22 6.89 6.77
C ALA A 130 -6.71 6.58 6.71
N ARG A 131 -6.18 6.27 5.52
CA ARG A 131 -4.76 6.00 5.28
C ARG A 131 -3.89 7.20 5.64
N TRP A 132 -4.29 8.40 5.26
CA TRP A 132 -3.58 9.63 5.60
C TRP A 132 -3.50 9.83 7.11
N ALA A 133 -4.62 9.70 7.82
CA ALA A 133 -4.66 9.84 9.28
C ALA A 133 -3.75 8.81 9.96
N LEU A 134 -3.87 7.53 9.58
CA LEU A 134 -3.07 6.43 10.12
C LEU A 134 -1.58 6.63 9.83
N TYR A 135 -1.21 7.01 8.61
CA TYR A 135 0.19 7.14 8.21
C TYR A 135 0.82 8.39 8.82
N ARG A 136 0.04 9.45 9.02
CA ARG A 136 0.52 10.64 9.74
C ARG A 136 0.77 10.34 11.22
N ALA A 137 -0.09 9.56 11.86
CA ALA A 137 0.07 9.10 13.24
C ALA A 137 1.28 8.17 13.39
N LYS A 138 1.47 7.24 12.44
CA LYS A 138 2.62 6.30 12.40
C LYS A 138 3.93 6.92 11.90
N ARG A 139 3.94 8.21 11.51
CA ARG A 139 5.09 8.88 10.89
C ARG A 139 5.53 8.26 9.54
N TRP A 140 4.61 7.67 8.80
CA TRP A 140 4.80 7.06 7.47
C TRP A 140 4.26 7.92 6.32
N HIS A 141 3.98 9.20 6.56
CA HIS A 141 3.38 10.09 5.56
C HIS A 141 4.17 10.23 4.25
N TYR A 142 5.48 9.93 4.23
CA TYR A 142 6.26 9.91 2.98
C TYR A 142 5.93 8.72 2.06
N TYR A 143 5.36 7.62 2.56
CA TYR A 143 4.79 6.56 1.72
C TYR A 143 3.62 7.05 0.85
N LEU A 144 2.91 8.09 1.28
CA LEU A 144 1.78 8.63 0.52
C LEU A 144 2.23 9.31 -0.79
N LEU A 145 3.54 9.47 -1.01
CA LEU A 145 4.11 9.99 -2.26
C LEU A 145 4.42 8.90 -3.27
N ASP A 146 4.22 7.63 -2.92
CA ASP A 146 4.50 6.51 -3.81
C ASP A 146 3.56 6.48 -5.03
N PHE A 147 3.99 5.76 -6.06
CA PHE A 147 3.38 5.78 -7.38
C PHE A 147 1.91 5.35 -7.39
N CYS A 148 1.48 4.43 -6.54
CA CYS A 148 0.09 3.99 -6.48
C CYS A 148 -0.86 5.13 -6.09
N TYR A 149 -0.45 6.03 -5.18
CA TYR A 149 -1.25 7.21 -4.82
C TYR A 149 -1.35 8.19 -5.98
N PHE A 150 -0.26 8.40 -6.72
CA PHE A 150 -0.26 9.21 -7.94
C PHE A 150 -1.18 8.61 -9.02
N ALA A 151 -1.11 7.31 -9.26
CA ALA A 151 -1.95 6.63 -10.25
C ALA A 151 -3.45 6.67 -9.87
N ASN A 152 -3.79 6.48 -8.58
CA ASN A 152 -5.17 6.63 -8.10
C ASN A 152 -5.65 8.09 -8.27
N LEU A 153 -4.82 9.09 -7.99
CA LEU A 153 -5.15 10.50 -8.22
C LEU A 153 -5.36 10.80 -9.71
N LEU A 154 -4.50 10.27 -10.58
CA LEU A 154 -4.63 10.41 -12.03
C LEU A 154 -5.91 9.73 -12.55
N LEU A 155 -6.28 8.57 -12.00
CA LEU A 155 -7.55 7.92 -12.28
C LEU A 155 -8.73 8.79 -11.84
N LEU A 156 -8.71 9.36 -10.63
CA LEU A 156 -9.76 10.29 -10.19
C LEU A 156 -9.87 11.50 -11.11
N GLY A 157 -8.74 12.05 -11.57
CA GLY A 157 -8.71 13.11 -12.58
C GLY A 157 -9.34 12.68 -13.90
N HIS A 158 -9.05 11.48 -14.39
CA HIS A 158 -9.71 10.92 -15.57
C HIS A 158 -11.22 10.80 -15.34
N LEU A 159 -11.67 10.23 -14.21
CA LEU A 159 -13.08 9.98 -13.94
C LEU A 159 -13.92 11.25 -13.82
N TRP A 160 -13.36 12.31 -13.23
CA TRP A 160 -14.13 13.50 -12.82
C TRP A 160 -13.80 14.78 -13.57
N VAL A 161 -12.55 14.95 -14.03
CA VAL A 161 -12.11 16.19 -14.70
C VAL A 161 -12.14 16.02 -16.23
N ALA A 162 -11.66 14.89 -16.75
CA ALA A 162 -11.55 14.67 -18.20
C ALA A 162 -12.02 13.27 -18.64
N PRO A 163 -13.31 12.92 -18.42
CA PRO A 163 -13.85 11.57 -18.64
C PRO A 163 -13.89 11.13 -20.11
N ARG A 164 -13.79 12.08 -21.06
CA ARG A 164 -13.74 11.79 -22.50
C ARG A 164 -12.32 11.89 -23.09
N SER A 165 -11.29 11.95 -22.25
CA SER A 165 -9.90 12.01 -22.71
C SER A 165 -9.40 10.63 -23.10
N ALA A 166 -9.22 10.39 -24.40
CA ALA A 166 -8.63 9.15 -24.91
C ALA A 166 -7.22 8.90 -24.36
N LEU A 167 -6.45 9.98 -24.19
CA LEU A 167 -5.11 9.95 -23.60
C LEU A 167 -5.15 9.43 -22.16
N LEU A 168 -5.97 10.05 -21.30
CA LEU A 168 -6.05 9.63 -19.90
C LEU A 168 -6.67 8.24 -19.74
N SER A 169 -7.63 7.86 -20.60
CA SER A 169 -8.19 6.51 -20.61
C SER A 169 -7.10 5.45 -20.83
N LYS A 170 -6.23 5.65 -21.83
CA LYS A 170 -5.11 4.74 -22.11
C LYS A 170 -4.03 4.78 -21.03
N VAL A 171 -3.67 5.96 -20.52
CA VAL A 171 -2.65 6.10 -19.47
C VAL A 171 -3.10 5.47 -18.16
N THR A 172 -4.33 5.75 -17.72
CA THR A 172 -4.87 5.18 -16.48
C THR A 172 -5.11 3.68 -16.63
N HIS A 173 -5.59 3.19 -17.76
CA HIS A 173 -5.65 1.74 -18.04
C HIS A 173 -4.29 1.08 -17.90
N ALA A 174 -3.26 1.64 -18.55
CA ALA A 174 -1.91 1.09 -18.50
C ALA A 174 -1.36 1.01 -17.07
N PHE A 175 -1.54 2.06 -16.26
CA PHE A 175 -1.08 2.06 -14.86
C PHE A 175 -1.87 1.11 -13.97
N ASN A 176 -3.19 1.13 -14.08
CA ASN A 176 -4.08 0.38 -13.22
C ASN A 176 -3.98 -1.13 -13.47
N THR A 177 -4.03 -1.54 -14.74
CA THR A 177 -3.99 -2.94 -15.17
C THR A 177 -2.54 -3.46 -15.28
N GLY A 178 -1.56 -2.56 -15.41
CA GLY A 178 -0.13 -2.87 -15.36
C GLY A 178 0.41 -2.76 -13.92
N PRO A 179 1.28 -1.77 -13.63
CA PRO A 179 2.06 -1.76 -12.40
C PRO A 179 1.24 -1.83 -11.11
N LEU A 180 0.03 -1.26 -11.05
CA LEU A 180 -0.81 -1.34 -9.84
C LEU A 180 -1.33 -2.76 -9.60
N ALA A 181 -2.01 -3.37 -10.56
CA ALA A 181 -2.51 -4.74 -10.41
C ALA A 181 -1.37 -5.73 -10.12
N TRP A 182 -0.27 -5.62 -10.87
CA TRP A 182 0.90 -6.50 -10.71
C TRP A 182 1.69 -6.26 -9.42
N SER A 183 1.53 -5.10 -8.78
CA SER A 183 2.11 -4.86 -7.46
C SER A 183 1.55 -5.84 -6.41
N THR A 184 0.33 -6.35 -6.62
CA THR A 184 -0.29 -7.38 -5.77
C THR A 184 0.58 -8.63 -5.68
N VAL A 185 1.27 -8.97 -6.77
CA VAL A 185 2.24 -10.06 -6.81
C VAL A 185 3.57 -9.58 -6.23
N ALA A 186 4.09 -8.45 -6.71
CA ALA A 186 5.44 -7.98 -6.40
C ALA A 186 5.64 -7.63 -4.90
N PHE A 187 4.62 -7.01 -4.28
CA PHE A 187 4.60 -6.63 -2.88
C PHE A 187 3.62 -7.48 -2.06
N ARG A 188 3.22 -8.63 -2.60
CA ARG A 188 2.34 -9.61 -1.95
C ARG A 188 1.19 -8.96 -1.19
N ASN A 189 0.44 -8.07 -1.83
CA ASN A 189 -0.69 -7.41 -1.17
C ASN A 189 -1.69 -8.48 -0.74
N SER A 190 -1.86 -8.65 0.57
CA SER A 190 -2.66 -9.71 1.16
C SER A 190 -4.07 -9.24 1.49
N MET A 191 -5.07 -10.01 1.10
CA MET A 191 -6.46 -9.78 1.50
C MET A 191 -6.70 -10.32 2.92
N VAL A 192 -6.38 -9.49 3.92
CA VAL A 192 -6.50 -9.83 5.35
C VAL A 192 -7.57 -8.94 5.96
N TYR A 193 -8.79 -9.46 6.11
CA TYR A 193 -9.97 -8.62 6.37
C TYR A 193 -9.91 -7.84 7.69
N HIS A 194 -9.24 -8.36 8.73
CA HIS A 194 -9.13 -7.67 10.02
C HIS A 194 -8.08 -6.55 10.05
N ASP A 195 -7.26 -6.43 8.99
CA ASP A 195 -6.21 -5.41 8.88
C ASP A 195 -6.60 -4.37 7.83
N LEU A 196 -7.04 -3.21 8.32
CA LEU A 196 -7.44 -2.08 7.47
C LEU A 196 -6.30 -1.61 6.55
N ASP A 197 -5.03 -1.72 6.97
CA ASP A 197 -3.89 -1.31 6.16
C ASP A 197 -3.68 -2.24 4.97
N LYS A 198 -3.82 -3.56 5.19
CA LYS A 198 -3.72 -4.57 4.15
C LYS A 198 -4.92 -4.53 3.19
N VAL A 199 -6.14 -4.36 3.69
CA VAL A 199 -7.34 -4.20 2.86
C VAL A 199 -7.27 -2.94 1.99
N THR A 200 -6.89 -1.79 2.58
CA THR A 200 -6.64 -0.54 1.83
C THR A 200 -5.53 -0.75 0.79
N SER A 201 -4.47 -1.45 1.21
CA SER A 201 -3.45 -2.13 0.41
C SER A 201 -3.96 -2.65 -0.91
N VAL A 202 -4.79 -3.69 -0.81
CA VAL A 202 -5.38 -4.41 -1.94
C VAL A 202 -6.30 -3.51 -2.75
N PHE A 203 -7.14 -2.71 -2.11
CA PHE A 203 -8.09 -1.85 -2.82
C PHE A 203 -7.41 -0.80 -3.71
N LEU A 204 -6.36 -0.13 -3.22
CA LEU A 204 -5.63 0.87 -4.01
C LEU A 204 -4.88 0.29 -5.21
N HIS A 205 -4.67 -1.02 -5.26
CA HIS A 205 -3.92 -1.69 -6.33
C HIS A 205 -4.82 -2.51 -7.28
N LEU A 206 -5.89 -3.14 -6.77
CA LEU A 206 -6.85 -3.89 -7.59
C LEU A 206 -8.10 -3.09 -7.97
N GLY A 207 -8.61 -2.22 -7.10
CA GLY A 207 -9.79 -1.40 -7.35
C GLY A 207 -9.68 -0.57 -8.63
N PRO A 208 -8.56 0.15 -8.88
CA PRO A 208 -8.34 0.88 -10.13
C PRO A 208 -8.38 -0.01 -11.37
N ALA A 209 -7.88 -1.25 -11.29
CA ALA A 209 -7.90 -2.19 -12.41
C ALA A 209 -9.34 -2.65 -12.73
N CYS A 210 -10.18 -2.82 -11.71
CA CYS A 210 -11.61 -3.04 -11.89
C CYS A 210 -12.30 -1.84 -12.58
N VAL A 211 -11.92 -0.61 -12.24
CA VAL A 211 -12.42 0.59 -12.95
C VAL A 211 -11.98 0.58 -14.41
N SER A 212 -10.72 0.29 -14.71
CA SER A 212 -10.24 0.21 -16.09
C SER A 212 -10.98 -0.86 -16.89
N TRP A 213 -11.30 -1.99 -16.26
CA TRP A 213 -12.10 -3.05 -16.87
C TRP A 213 -13.52 -2.58 -17.19
N THR A 214 -14.20 -1.90 -16.26
CA THR A 214 -15.55 -1.40 -16.55
C THR A 214 -15.54 -0.29 -17.58
N LEU A 215 -14.58 0.65 -17.54
CA LEU A 215 -14.47 1.71 -18.54
C LEU A 215 -14.19 1.16 -19.95
N ARG A 216 -13.44 0.06 -20.08
CA ARG A 216 -13.13 -0.53 -21.38
C ARG A 216 -14.28 -1.36 -21.96
N TRP A 217 -14.96 -2.13 -21.12
CA TRP A 217 -15.88 -3.19 -21.56
C TRP A 217 -17.36 -2.87 -21.30
N HIS A 218 -17.62 -2.03 -20.30
CA HIS A 218 -18.96 -1.66 -19.86
C HIS A 218 -19.05 -0.16 -19.52
N PRO A 219 -18.59 0.75 -20.39
CA PRO A 219 -18.58 2.18 -20.07
C PRO A 219 -20.00 2.71 -19.86
N ASP A 220 -20.13 3.70 -18.99
CA ASP A 220 -21.26 4.63 -19.03
C ASP A 220 -21.11 5.55 -20.24
N SER A 221 -21.70 5.17 -21.38
CA SER A 221 -21.60 5.88 -22.66
C SER A 221 -22.06 7.34 -22.60
N SER A 222 -22.87 7.72 -21.60
CA SER A 222 -23.27 9.12 -21.41
C SER A 222 -22.10 9.99 -20.95
N ARG A 223 -21.15 9.39 -20.23
CA ARG A 223 -20.04 10.09 -19.57
C ARG A 223 -18.68 9.78 -20.21
N PHE A 224 -18.41 8.52 -20.48
CA PHE A 224 -17.14 8.02 -21.00
C PHE A 224 -17.30 7.58 -22.44
N GLY A 225 -16.22 7.69 -23.22
CA GLY A 225 -16.24 7.33 -24.63
C GLY A 225 -16.55 8.50 -25.55
N LEU A 226 -16.62 8.16 -26.83
CA LEU A 226 -16.97 9.09 -27.89
C LEU A 226 -18.49 9.22 -28.04
N PRO A 227 -18.99 10.38 -28.52
CA PRO A 227 -20.37 10.54 -28.95
C PRO A 227 -20.82 9.45 -29.95
N PRO A 228 -22.12 9.10 -29.98
CA PRO A 228 -22.64 8.10 -30.93
C PRO A 228 -22.33 8.44 -32.40
N ASP A 229 -22.34 9.74 -32.73
CA ASP A 229 -22.12 10.33 -34.04
C ASP A 229 -20.63 10.60 -34.37
N ALA A 230 -19.70 10.22 -33.49
CA ALA A 230 -18.28 10.44 -33.73
C ALA A 230 -17.78 9.75 -35.02
N PRO A 231 -16.92 10.41 -35.82
CA PRO A 231 -16.36 9.85 -37.05
C PRO A 231 -15.71 8.48 -36.85
N ALA A 232 -15.77 7.62 -37.87
CA ALA A 232 -15.20 6.28 -37.82
C ALA A 232 -13.69 6.27 -37.46
N ALA A 233 -12.94 7.26 -37.96
CA ALA A 233 -11.51 7.40 -37.64
C ALA A 233 -11.26 7.70 -36.15
N GLU A 234 -12.08 8.56 -35.53
CA GLU A 234 -12.00 8.84 -34.10
C GLU A 234 -12.37 7.61 -33.28
N ARG A 235 -13.41 6.89 -33.69
CA ARG A 235 -13.83 5.63 -33.07
C ARG A 235 -12.73 4.58 -33.11
N GLN A 236 -12.11 4.40 -34.27
CA GLN A 236 -10.95 3.51 -34.41
C GLN A 236 -9.78 3.94 -33.51
N ALA A 237 -9.49 5.23 -33.43
CA ALA A 237 -8.43 5.76 -32.56
C ALA A 237 -8.74 5.58 -31.06
N TRP A 238 -10.01 5.59 -30.67
CA TRP A 238 -10.45 5.33 -29.30
C TRP A 238 -10.32 3.85 -28.92
N ASP A 239 -10.85 2.97 -29.78
CA ASP A 239 -10.92 1.53 -29.50
C ASP A 239 -9.57 0.82 -29.63
N SER A 240 -8.69 1.34 -30.49
CA SER A 240 -7.34 0.82 -30.67
C SER A 240 -6.34 1.48 -29.72
N ALA A 241 -5.34 0.70 -29.32
CA ALA A 241 -4.20 1.22 -28.59
C ALA A 241 -2.92 0.54 -29.08
N THR A 242 -1.93 1.36 -29.44
CA THR A 242 -0.59 0.86 -29.78
C THR A 242 0.23 0.62 -28.51
N LEU A 243 1.31 -0.16 -28.61
CA LEU A 243 2.26 -0.30 -27.50
C LEU A 243 2.84 1.06 -27.09
N MET A 244 3.07 1.99 -28.01
CA MET A 244 3.51 3.34 -27.67
C MET A 244 2.48 4.07 -26.79
N GLN A 245 1.18 3.91 -27.07
CA GLN A 245 0.13 4.54 -26.28
C GLN A 245 -0.12 3.89 -24.90
N LEU A 246 0.19 2.60 -24.74
CA LEU A 246 0.04 1.88 -23.46
C LEU A 246 1.34 1.65 -22.70
N VAL A 247 2.50 1.96 -23.27
CA VAL A 247 3.81 1.82 -22.61
C VAL A 247 4.57 3.14 -22.66
N GLY A 248 4.87 3.64 -23.86
CA GLY A 248 5.69 4.86 -24.02
C GLY A 248 5.07 6.11 -23.40
N VAL A 249 3.81 6.42 -23.74
CA VAL A 249 3.09 7.59 -23.21
C VAL A 249 2.91 7.50 -21.69
N PRO A 250 2.44 6.37 -21.11
CA PRO A 250 2.41 6.20 -19.65
C PRO A 250 3.79 6.37 -19.00
N LEU A 251 4.87 5.92 -19.65
CA LEU A 251 6.22 6.12 -19.12
C LEU A 251 6.62 7.60 -19.03
N LEU A 252 6.06 8.50 -19.85
CA LEU A 252 6.28 9.95 -19.70
C LEU A 252 5.61 10.49 -18.43
N PHE A 253 4.38 10.06 -18.14
CA PHE A 253 3.69 10.41 -16.89
C PHE A 253 4.41 9.83 -15.67
N TYR A 254 4.89 8.60 -15.80
CA TYR A 254 5.74 7.97 -14.78
C TYR A 254 7.03 8.76 -14.56
N ALA A 255 7.72 9.17 -15.63
CA ALA A 255 8.96 9.93 -15.53
C ALA A 255 8.74 11.27 -14.82
N ALA A 256 7.63 11.97 -15.12
CA ALA A 256 7.25 13.18 -14.41
C ALA A 256 7.06 12.94 -12.90
N TRP A 257 6.35 11.87 -12.53
CA TRP A 257 6.22 11.46 -11.13
C TRP A 257 7.58 11.08 -10.52
N ALA A 258 8.42 10.32 -11.23
CA ALA A 258 9.70 9.83 -10.74
C ALA A 258 10.69 10.97 -10.46
N VAL A 259 10.73 11.98 -11.34
CA VAL A 259 11.53 13.20 -11.12
C VAL A 259 11.00 13.97 -9.90
N ALA A 260 9.69 14.20 -9.81
CA ALA A 260 9.09 14.89 -8.67
C ALA A 260 9.35 14.14 -7.35
N TYR A 261 9.18 12.81 -7.35
CA TYR A 261 9.48 11.93 -6.23
C TYR A 261 10.95 12.01 -5.84
N TYR A 262 11.85 11.95 -6.82
CA TYR A 262 13.29 12.01 -6.57
C TYR A 262 13.69 13.31 -5.89
N LEU A 263 13.28 14.45 -6.46
CA LEU A 263 13.53 15.76 -5.89
C LEU A 263 12.94 15.87 -4.48
N LYS A 264 11.70 15.40 -4.28
CA LYS A 264 11.03 15.52 -2.99
C LYS A 264 11.66 14.65 -1.90
N ILE A 265 11.98 13.40 -2.19
CA ILE A 265 12.46 12.40 -1.23
C ILE A 265 13.98 12.52 -1.02
N PHE A 266 14.76 12.52 -2.10
CA PHE A 266 16.22 12.40 -2.03
C PHE A 266 16.96 13.74 -2.02
N VAL A 267 16.28 14.85 -2.36
CA VAL A 267 16.88 16.19 -2.30
C VAL A 267 16.25 17.01 -1.17
N VAL A 268 14.98 17.37 -1.28
CA VAL A 268 14.31 18.32 -0.36
C VAL A 268 14.11 17.73 1.03
N SER A 269 13.68 16.47 1.11
CA SER A 269 13.31 15.85 2.39
C SER A 269 14.38 14.92 2.97
N ALA A 270 15.51 14.75 2.28
CA ALA A 270 16.50 13.72 2.62
C ALA A 270 17.03 13.86 4.05
N GLU A 271 17.41 15.08 4.44
CA GLU A 271 17.93 15.33 5.79
C GLU A 271 16.86 15.09 6.85
N ARG A 272 15.63 15.56 6.60
CA ARG A 272 14.51 15.34 7.51
C ARG A 272 14.17 13.86 7.66
N ILE A 273 14.15 13.11 6.56
CA ILE A 273 13.89 11.66 6.56
C ILE A 273 14.95 10.94 7.39
N ARG A 274 16.23 11.26 7.17
CA ARG A 274 17.36 10.69 7.90
C ARG A 274 17.32 11.01 9.39
N GLN A 275 17.20 12.27 9.77
CA GLN A 275 17.19 12.70 11.17
C GLN A 275 16.00 12.14 11.97
N ARG A 276 14.84 12.03 11.31
CA ARG A 276 13.58 11.64 11.97
C ARG A 276 13.23 10.17 11.81
N GLY A 277 14.06 9.39 11.12
CA GLY A 277 13.83 7.97 10.84
C GLY A 277 12.51 7.72 10.12
N TYR A 278 12.15 8.58 9.15
CA TYR A 278 10.92 8.37 8.39
C TYR A 278 11.09 7.23 7.38
N VAL A 279 10.02 6.45 7.21
CA VAL A 279 10.01 5.31 6.30
C VAL A 279 9.40 5.72 4.96
N THR A 280 9.98 5.19 3.88
CA THR A 280 9.60 5.32 2.48
C THR A 280 9.59 3.94 1.80
N LEU A 281 8.95 3.81 0.65
CA LEU A 281 9.04 2.58 -0.14
C LEU A 281 10.47 2.28 -0.59
N PHE A 282 11.27 3.31 -0.90
CA PHE A 282 12.69 3.15 -1.16
C PHE A 282 13.38 2.46 0.01
N THR A 283 13.22 3.00 1.24
CA THR A 283 13.85 2.40 2.42
C THR A 283 13.40 0.94 2.60
N TYR A 284 12.11 0.64 2.44
CA TYR A 284 11.60 -0.74 2.52
C TYR A 284 12.28 -1.69 1.53
N VAL A 285 12.26 -1.33 0.25
CA VAL A 285 12.85 -2.15 -0.81
C VAL A 285 14.37 -2.31 -0.61
N THR A 286 15.03 -1.28 -0.07
CA THR A 286 16.47 -1.34 0.20
C THR A 286 16.85 -2.11 1.46
N THR A 287 15.95 -2.24 2.42
CA THR A 287 16.16 -3.04 3.63
C THR A 287 15.90 -4.52 3.40
N THR A 288 15.12 -4.87 2.38
CA THR A 288 14.88 -6.27 2.01
C THR A 288 16.19 -6.93 1.55
N THR A 289 16.52 -8.08 2.14
CA THR A 289 17.77 -8.82 1.86
C THR A 289 17.65 -9.79 0.68
N LYS A 290 16.41 -10.09 0.27
CA LYS A 290 16.04 -11.02 -0.80
C LYS A 290 15.39 -10.26 -1.97
N GLY A 291 15.50 -10.81 -3.19
CA GLY A 291 14.86 -10.27 -4.40
C GLY A 291 15.80 -9.53 -5.36
N VAL A 292 15.27 -9.18 -6.54
CA VAL A 292 16.04 -8.59 -7.66
C VAL A 292 16.74 -7.30 -7.26
N TYR A 293 16.05 -6.41 -6.53
CA TYR A 293 16.65 -5.18 -6.05
C TYR A 293 17.85 -5.47 -5.13
N ALA A 294 17.68 -6.34 -4.14
CA ALA A 294 18.74 -6.69 -3.20
C ALA A 294 19.96 -7.31 -3.91
N ALA A 295 19.74 -8.16 -4.92
CA ALA A 295 20.80 -8.76 -5.71
C ALA A 295 21.62 -7.71 -6.49
N ILE A 296 20.96 -6.70 -7.05
CA ILE A 296 21.62 -5.62 -7.80
C ILE A 296 22.26 -4.61 -6.85
N ALA A 297 21.55 -4.19 -5.79
CA ALA A 297 21.99 -3.17 -4.84
C ALA A 297 23.26 -3.57 -4.04
N LYS A 298 23.53 -4.87 -3.92
CA LYS A 298 24.80 -5.40 -3.36
C LYS A 298 26.02 -5.05 -4.22
N ARG A 299 25.83 -4.87 -5.54
CA ARG A 299 26.90 -4.59 -6.51
C ARG A 299 27.05 -3.10 -6.84
N VAL A 300 26.19 -2.25 -6.26
CA VAL A 300 26.09 -0.82 -6.61
C VAL A 300 26.49 0.05 -5.40
N PRO A 301 27.36 1.07 -5.58
CA PRO A 301 27.70 2.02 -4.53
C PRO A 301 26.46 2.71 -3.94
N ARG A 302 26.49 3.01 -2.64
CA ARG A 302 25.33 3.56 -1.90
C ARG A 302 24.72 4.81 -2.54
N GLN A 303 25.55 5.67 -3.13
CA GLN A 303 25.13 6.91 -3.78
C GLN A 303 24.24 6.73 -5.03
N TYR A 304 24.33 5.57 -5.69
CA TYR A 304 23.56 5.28 -6.91
C TYR A 304 22.31 4.41 -6.65
N ARG A 305 22.08 4.00 -5.40
CA ARG A 305 20.93 3.15 -5.02
C ARG A 305 19.57 3.80 -5.33
N PRO A 306 19.32 5.09 -5.06
CA PRO A 306 18.07 5.74 -5.45
C PRO A 306 17.78 5.68 -6.96
N GLN A 307 18.80 5.87 -7.79
CA GLN A 307 18.71 5.86 -9.24
C GLN A 307 18.45 4.44 -9.75
N VAL A 308 19.14 3.43 -9.19
CA VAL A 308 18.90 2.02 -9.49
C VAL A 308 17.50 1.59 -9.07
N TYR A 309 17.00 2.06 -7.91
CA TYR A 309 15.63 1.81 -7.48
C TYR A 309 14.62 2.35 -8.50
N LEU A 310 14.74 3.62 -8.90
CA LEU A 310 13.83 4.22 -9.87
C LEU A 310 13.94 3.57 -11.25
N PHE A 311 15.14 3.17 -11.68
CA PHE A 311 15.33 2.45 -12.94
C PHE A 311 14.64 1.09 -12.92
N LEU A 312 14.84 0.29 -11.87
CA LEU A 312 14.18 -1.01 -11.75
C LEU A 312 12.66 -0.88 -11.62
N HIS A 313 12.19 0.14 -10.91
CA HIS A 313 10.77 0.46 -10.82
C HIS A 313 10.20 0.86 -12.19
N MET A 314 10.95 1.64 -12.99
CA MET A 314 10.56 1.99 -14.37
C MET A 314 10.50 0.75 -15.26
N CYS A 315 11.47 -0.16 -15.17
CA CYS A 315 11.45 -1.43 -15.91
C CYS A 315 10.26 -2.31 -15.52
N PHE A 316 9.92 -2.35 -14.22
CA PHE A 316 8.72 -3.02 -13.73
C PHE A 316 7.45 -2.37 -14.32
N CYS A 317 7.33 -1.05 -14.27
CA CYS A 317 6.20 -0.32 -14.85
C CYS A 317 6.09 -0.55 -16.37
N ALA A 318 7.19 -0.50 -17.11
CA ALA A 318 7.20 -0.72 -18.55
C ALA A 318 6.74 -2.14 -18.92
N THR A 319 7.30 -3.15 -18.25
CA THR A 319 6.99 -4.56 -18.51
C THR A 319 5.53 -4.88 -18.17
N THR A 320 5.04 -4.43 -17.02
CA THR A 320 3.65 -4.67 -16.59
C THR A 320 2.65 -3.86 -17.41
N ALA A 321 2.99 -2.64 -17.84
CA ALA A 321 2.19 -1.88 -18.79
C ALA A 321 2.10 -2.57 -20.16
N ALA A 322 3.15 -3.29 -20.61
CA ALA A 322 3.06 -4.10 -21.83
C ALA A 322 2.03 -5.23 -21.70
N PHE A 323 1.91 -5.88 -20.53
CA PHE A 323 0.83 -6.85 -20.29
C PHE A 323 -0.57 -6.21 -20.33
N SER A 324 -0.70 -4.93 -19.93
CA SER A 324 -1.98 -4.21 -20.03
C SER A 324 -2.49 -4.06 -21.47
N TRP A 325 -1.59 -4.12 -22.46
CA TRP A 325 -1.96 -4.10 -23.88
C TRP A 325 -2.72 -5.35 -24.32
N LEU A 326 -2.37 -6.51 -23.77
CA LEU A 326 -3.15 -7.75 -23.99
C LEU A 326 -4.56 -7.62 -23.38
N ALA A 327 -4.64 -7.07 -22.17
CA ALA A 327 -5.90 -6.79 -21.48
C ALA A 327 -6.74 -5.71 -22.20
N TRP A 328 -6.14 -4.79 -22.93
CA TRP A 328 -6.89 -3.80 -23.74
C TRP A 328 -7.63 -4.44 -24.91
N ARG A 329 -7.05 -5.50 -25.49
CA ARG A 329 -7.53 -6.14 -26.73
C ARG A 329 -8.53 -7.27 -26.51
N SER A 330 -8.52 -7.90 -25.33
CA SER A 330 -9.34 -9.07 -25.06
C SER A 330 -10.04 -8.95 -23.72
N PHE A 331 -11.37 -9.02 -23.77
CA PHE A 331 -12.22 -9.09 -22.58
C PHE A 331 -11.82 -10.26 -21.69
N ALA A 332 -11.64 -11.45 -22.28
CA ALA A 332 -11.26 -12.66 -21.54
C ALA A 332 -9.90 -12.51 -20.85
N LEU A 333 -8.90 -11.91 -21.51
CA LEU A 333 -7.59 -11.68 -20.90
C LEU A 333 -7.66 -10.64 -19.77
N HIS A 334 -8.42 -9.56 -19.95
CA HIS A 334 -8.59 -8.56 -18.90
C HIS A 334 -9.31 -9.15 -17.68
N THR A 335 -10.41 -9.87 -17.89
CA THR A 335 -11.17 -10.55 -16.82
C THR A 335 -10.31 -11.60 -16.13
N GLY A 336 -9.59 -12.43 -16.90
CA GLY A 336 -8.68 -13.45 -16.36
C GLY A 336 -7.55 -12.85 -15.54
N LEU A 337 -6.98 -11.73 -15.98
CA LEU A 337 -5.96 -11.00 -15.21
C LEU A 337 -6.52 -10.53 -13.85
N LEU A 338 -7.70 -9.91 -13.83
CA LEU A 338 -8.32 -9.46 -12.57
C LEU A 338 -8.62 -10.63 -11.63
N ALA A 339 -9.18 -11.72 -12.16
CA ALA A 339 -9.45 -12.93 -11.40
C ALA A 339 -8.15 -13.52 -10.82
N ALA A 340 -7.08 -13.59 -11.62
CA ALA A 340 -5.78 -14.10 -11.18
C ALA A 340 -5.16 -13.21 -10.09
N MET A 341 -5.17 -11.89 -10.25
CA MET A 341 -4.63 -10.96 -9.25
C MET A 341 -5.44 -10.98 -7.95
N GLY A 342 -6.78 -11.09 -8.06
CA GLY A 342 -7.66 -11.31 -6.91
C GLY A 342 -7.30 -12.60 -6.17
N ALA A 343 -7.16 -13.73 -6.90
CA ALA A 343 -6.78 -15.02 -6.34
C ALA A 343 -5.41 -15.00 -5.66
N VAL A 344 -4.42 -14.34 -6.27
CA VAL A 344 -3.10 -14.13 -5.65
C VAL A 344 -3.22 -13.36 -4.34
N SER A 345 -4.02 -12.28 -4.30
CA SER A 345 -4.19 -11.51 -3.06
C SER A 345 -4.86 -12.33 -1.95
N MET A 346 -5.82 -13.19 -2.31
CA MET A 346 -6.49 -14.10 -1.38
C MET A 346 -5.56 -15.19 -0.89
N TRP A 347 -4.72 -15.75 -1.77
CA TRP A 347 -3.70 -16.72 -1.39
C TRP A 347 -2.67 -16.11 -0.43
N HIS A 348 -2.19 -14.90 -0.71
CA HIS A 348 -1.32 -14.17 0.22
C HIS A 348 -2.00 -13.84 1.54
N GLY A 349 -3.32 -13.59 1.53
CA GLY A 349 -4.14 -13.46 2.73
C GLY A 349 -4.20 -14.77 3.53
N ALA A 350 -4.46 -15.89 2.85
CA ALA A 350 -4.49 -17.20 3.47
C ALA A 350 -3.14 -17.57 4.10
N SER A 351 -2.02 -17.42 3.39
CA SER A 351 -0.68 -17.63 3.96
C SER A 351 -0.44 -16.75 5.19
N TYR A 352 -0.88 -15.49 5.19
CA TYR A 352 -0.78 -14.65 6.39
C TYR A 352 -1.55 -15.24 7.59
N TYR A 353 -2.79 -15.70 7.38
CA TYR A 353 -3.58 -16.31 8.45
C TYR A 353 -2.99 -17.64 8.95
N PHE A 354 -2.56 -18.51 8.04
CA PHE A 354 -2.16 -19.88 8.40
C PHE A 354 -0.68 -20.02 8.76
N GLU A 355 0.20 -19.16 8.27
CA GLU A 355 1.63 -19.27 8.52
C GLU A 355 2.13 -18.23 9.52
N VAL A 356 1.62 -17.00 9.48
CA VAL A 356 2.09 -15.92 10.35
C VAL A 356 1.25 -15.85 11.62
N PHE A 357 -0.06 -15.68 11.45
CA PHE A 357 -0.96 -15.50 12.59
C PHE A 357 -1.01 -16.77 13.46
N ALA A 358 -1.08 -17.96 12.85
CA ALA A 358 -1.06 -19.21 13.60
C ALA A 358 0.24 -19.42 14.39
N LYS A 359 1.41 -19.17 13.77
CA LYS A 359 2.71 -19.28 14.46
C LYS A 359 2.82 -18.28 15.62
N ARG A 360 2.41 -17.03 15.41
CA ARG A 360 2.41 -16.00 16.47
C ARG A 360 1.49 -16.40 17.63
N TYR A 361 0.29 -16.87 17.33
CA TYR A 361 -0.66 -17.34 18.34
C TYR A 361 -0.11 -18.52 19.15
N LEU A 362 0.47 -19.52 18.49
CA LEU A 362 1.10 -20.66 19.16
C LEU A 362 2.29 -20.23 20.03
N ALA A 363 3.11 -19.29 19.55
CA ALA A 363 4.23 -18.76 20.32
C ALA A 363 3.78 -17.97 21.56
N GLU A 364 2.69 -17.20 21.47
CA GLU A 364 2.10 -16.51 22.62
C GLU A 364 1.52 -17.49 23.66
N LEU A 365 0.84 -18.56 23.21
CA LEU A 365 0.36 -19.62 24.09
C LEU A 365 1.51 -20.33 24.83
N ALA A 366 2.59 -20.66 24.12
CA ALA A 366 3.76 -21.29 24.72
C ALA A 366 4.45 -20.39 25.75
N LYS A 367 4.50 -19.08 25.52
CA LYS A 367 5.01 -18.11 26.50
C LYS A 367 4.11 -18.03 27.74
N GLY A 368 2.79 -18.01 27.54
CA GLY A 368 1.81 -18.02 28.63
C GLY A 368 1.93 -19.27 29.51
N SER A 369 2.00 -20.46 28.91
CA SER A 369 2.15 -21.71 29.66
C SER A 369 3.47 -21.77 30.43
N SER A 370 4.57 -21.32 29.84
CA SER A 370 5.87 -21.28 30.53
C SER A 370 5.90 -20.29 31.70
N ALA A 371 5.14 -19.19 31.63
CA ALA A 371 5.04 -18.21 32.71
C ALA A 371 4.18 -18.73 33.87
N ASP A 372 3.12 -19.49 33.56
CA ASP A 372 2.27 -20.14 34.56
C ASP A 372 2.99 -21.31 35.25
N GLU A 373 3.80 -22.09 34.52
CA GLU A 373 4.66 -23.14 35.08
C GLU A 373 5.78 -22.58 35.96
N ALA A 374 6.35 -21.41 35.62
CA ALA A 374 7.37 -20.75 36.45
C ALA A 374 6.81 -20.03 37.69
N ALA A 375 5.49 -19.84 37.76
CA ALA A 375 4.80 -19.22 38.88
C ALA A 375 4.25 -20.23 39.91
N GLN A 376 4.24 -21.53 39.55
CA GLN A 376 3.94 -22.66 40.43
C GLN A 376 5.23 -23.18 41.07
#